data_AF-A0A7C4M7P1-F1
#
_entry.id   AF-A0A7C4M7P1-F1
#
_cell.length_a   1.000
_cell.length_b   1.000
_cell.length_c   1.000
_cell.angle_alpha   90.00
_cell.angle_beta   90.00
_cell.angle_gamma   90.00
#
_symmetry.space_group_name_H-M   'P 1'
#
loop_
_entity.id
_entity.type
_entity.pdbx_description
1 polymer ?
#
loop_
_entity_poly.entity_id
_entity_poly.type
_entity_poly.pdbx_seq_one_letter_code
_entity_poly.pdbx_strand_id
1 'polypeptide(L)'
;MLIKTPNSVALAKRLLPLVGKPNYPNVRFIYFNVGTYRGHVREYTVSELEYMLEQSGITRLKAKILRKFLKMYDLISTIVPNLRDTILTFRRRPESWKPLDDLIAFKNSKITTINW
;
A
#
# COMPACT_ATOMS: atom_id res chain seq x y z
N MET A 1 14.58 1.76 9.62
CA MET A 1 13.17 2.18 9.57
C MET A 1 12.28 0.97 9.34
N LEU A 2 11.20 0.86 10.10
CA LEU A 2 10.15 -0.14 9.92
C LEU A 2 8.91 0.53 9.35
N ILE A 3 8.42 0.01 8.22
CA ILE A 3 7.19 0.49 7.59
C ILE A 3 6.17 -0.64 7.65
N LYS A 4 4.96 -0.32 8.11
CA LYS A 4 3.81 -1.22 8.16
C LYS A 4 2.63 -0.54 7.49
N THR A 5 2.10 -1.13 6.43
CA THR A 5 0.93 -0.59 5.70
C THR A 5 -0.04 -1.72 5.34
N PRO A 6 -1.35 -1.44 5.26
CA PRO A 6 -2.29 -2.33 4.60
C PRO A 6 -1.86 -2.64 3.17
N ASN A 7 -2.12 -3.87 2.72
CA ASN A 7 -1.94 -4.30 1.34
C ASN A 7 -3.22 -4.05 0.54
N SER A 8 -3.14 -3.36 -0.60
CA SER A 8 -4.31 -3.10 -1.46
C SER A 8 -4.89 -4.37 -2.09
N VAL A 9 -4.07 -5.40 -2.29
CA VAL A 9 -4.48 -6.66 -2.95
C VAL A 9 -4.72 -7.81 -1.98
N ALA A 10 -4.94 -7.52 -0.70
CA ALA A 10 -5.26 -8.49 0.33
C ALA A 10 -6.49 -9.35 -0.05
N LEU A 11 -6.49 -10.62 0.35
CA LEU A 11 -7.55 -11.57 -0.02
C LEU A 11 -8.93 -11.11 0.42
N ALA A 12 -9.06 -10.61 1.65
CA ALA A 12 -10.32 -10.10 2.18
C ALA A 12 -10.92 -9.02 1.26
N LYS A 13 -10.07 -8.15 0.71
CA LYS A 13 -10.46 -7.05 -0.17
C LYS A 13 -10.98 -7.51 -1.53
N ARG A 14 -10.50 -8.68 -1.99
CA ARG A 14 -10.96 -9.35 -3.21
C ARG A 14 -12.24 -10.15 -2.99
N LEU A 15 -12.42 -10.72 -1.80
CA LEU A 15 -13.57 -11.58 -1.48
C LEU A 15 -14.80 -10.78 -1.00
N LEU A 16 -14.61 -9.66 -0.28
CA LEU A 16 -15.73 -8.85 0.23
C LEU A 16 -16.73 -8.45 -0.87
N PRO A 17 -16.30 -7.95 -2.06
CA PRO A 17 -17.22 -7.63 -3.14
C PRO A 17 -18.03 -8.84 -3.64
N LEU A 18 -17.43 -10.04 -3.63
CA LEU A 18 -18.11 -11.26 -4.07
C LEU A 18 -19.26 -11.68 -3.15
N VAL A 19 -19.24 -11.25 -1.89
CA VAL A 19 -20.32 -11.47 -0.91
C VAL A 19 -21.19 -10.22 -0.71
N GLY A 20 -21.14 -9.27 -1.65
CA GLY A 20 -21.94 -8.04 -1.62
C GLY A 20 -21.49 -7.01 -0.57
N LYS A 21 -20.28 -7.15 -0.02
CA LYS A 21 -19.71 -6.18 0.94
C LYS A 21 -18.73 -5.23 0.24
N PRO A 22 -18.80 -3.91 0.49
CA PRO A 22 -17.86 -2.98 -0.11
C PRO A 22 -16.47 -3.15 0.51
N ASN A 23 -15.44 -2.99 -0.33
CA ASN A 23 -14.05 -2.90 0.12
C ASN A 23 -13.60 -1.46 0.42
N TYR A 24 -14.44 -0.47 0.10
CA TYR A 24 -14.15 0.94 0.31
C TYR A 24 -14.94 1.48 1.52
N PRO A 25 -14.49 2.60 2.12
CA PRO A 25 -15.30 3.32 3.09
C PRO A 25 -16.68 3.63 2.53
N ASN A 26 -17.68 3.64 3.41
CA ASN A 26 -19.06 3.94 3.02
C ASN A 26 -19.12 5.29 2.27
N VAL A 27 -19.74 5.31 1.10
CA VAL A 27 -19.83 6.52 0.27
C VAL A 27 -20.51 7.68 1.01
N ARG A 28 -21.54 7.40 1.81
CA ARG A 28 -22.21 8.42 2.64
C ARG A 28 -21.26 8.97 3.69
N PHE A 29 -20.41 8.14 4.28
CA PHE A 29 -19.36 8.62 5.18
C PHE A 29 -18.44 9.58 4.44
N ILE A 30 -17.97 9.24 3.23
CA ILE A 30 -17.08 10.13 2.47
C ILE A 30 -17.75 11.49 2.16
N TYR A 31 -19.00 11.49 1.72
CA TYR A 31 -19.70 12.72 1.31
C TYR A 31 -20.21 13.57 2.48
N PHE A 32 -20.67 12.95 3.56
CA PHE A 32 -21.29 13.64 4.70
C PHE A 32 -20.36 13.77 5.91
N ASN A 33 -19.09 13.39 5.80
CA ASN A 33 -18.13 13.56 6.90
C ASN A 33 -17.89 15.05 7.15
N VAL A 34 -18.23 15.51 8.36
CA VAL A 34 -17.89 16.85 8.83
C VAL A 34 -16.48 16.80 9.45
N GLY A 35 -15.53 17.47 8.82
CA GLY A 35 -14.13 17.55 9.27
C GLY A 35 -13.14 16.78 8.41
N THR A 36 -11.87 16.74 8.83
CA THR A 36 -10.80 16.10 8.08
C THR A 36 -10.95 14.58 8.05
N TYR A 37 -10.95 13.99 6.86
CA TYR A 37 -10.87 12.55 6.70
C TYR A 37 -9.53 12.02 7.25
N ARG A 38 -9.58 11.12 8.23
CA ARG A 38 -8.38 10.53 8.88
C ARG A 38 -8.05 9.11 8.39
N GLY A 39 -8.64 8.67 7.28
CA GLY A 39 -8.37 7.35 6.72
C GLY A 39 -7.21 7.35 5.71
N HIS A 40 -6.83 6.15 5.28
CA HIS A 40 -5.84 5.99 4.22
C HIS A 40 -6.42 6.54 2.91
N VAL A 41 -5.74 7.53 2.32
CA VAL A 41 -6.07 8.03 0.97
C VAL A 41 -5.84 6.93 -0.07
N ARG A 42 -4.77 6.15 0.11
CA ARG A 42 -4.42 5.02 -0.74
C ARG A 42 -3.74 3.94 0.06
N GLU A 43 -4.02 2.70 -0.31
CA GLU A 43 -3.27 1.53 0.12
C GLU A 43 -2.42 1.04 -1.05
N TYR A 44 -1.26 0.46 -0.77
CA TYR A 44 -0.28 0.11 -1.78
C TYR A 44 -0.15 -1.40 -1.95
N THR A 45 0.16 -1.83 -3.16
CA THR A 45 0.74 -3.15 -3.43
C THR A 45 2.20 -3.18 -2.96
N VAL A 46 2.79 -4.39 -2.87
CA VAL A 46 4.21 -4.54 -2.55
C VAL A 46 5.08 -3.83 -3.59
N SER A 47 4.78 -3.98 -4.88
CA SER A 47 5.54 -3.36 -5.96
C SER A 47 5.45 -1.84 -5.96
N GLU A 48 4.26 -1.26 -5.73
CA GLU A 48 4.10 0.19 -5.60
C GLU A 48 4.87 0.74 -4.40
N LEU A 49 4.78 0.07 -3.24
CA LEU A 49 5.53 0.49 -2.06
C LEU A 49 7.04 0.41 -2.29
N GLU A 50 7.51 -0.64 -2.97
CA GLU A 50 8.92 -0.78 -3.32
C GLU A 50 9.39 0.33 -4.27
N TYR A 51 8.62 0.61 -5.32
CA TYR A 51 8.90 1.68 -6.26
C TYR A 51 8.98 3.05 -5.55
N MET A 52 8.00 3.38 -4.69
CA MET A 52 8.01 4.64 -3.94
C MET A 52 9.24 4.79 -3.05
N LEU A 53 9.66 3.70 -2.40
CA LEU A 53 10.84 3.71 -1.54
C LEU A 53 12.13 3.88 -2.35
N GLU A 54 12.21 3.24 -3.52
CA GLU A 54 13.33 3.40 -4.45
C GLU A 54 13.43 4.83 -4.98
N GLN A 55 12.30 5.42 -5.41
CA GLN A 55 12.25 6.83 -5.83
C GLN A 55 12.60 7.80 -4.70
N SER A 56 12.35 7.40 -3.45
CA SER A 56 12.74 8.16 -2.27
C SER A 56 14.21 7.96 -1.86
N GLY A 57 15.00 7.19 -2.61
CA GLY A 57 16.39 6.88 -2.27
C GLY A 57 16.56 5.97 -1.05
N ILE A 58 15.52 5.22 -0.67
CA ILE A 58 15.52 4.33 0.50
C ILE A 58 15.85 2.90 0.06
N THR A 59 17.03 2.41 0.46
CA THR A 59 17.56 1.12 -0.02
C THR A 59 16.85 -0.09 0.63
N ARG A 60 16.63 -1.15 -0.17
CA ARG A 60 15.98 -2.40 0.26
C ARG A 60 16.77 -3.15 1.34
N LEU A 61 16.09 -3.59 2.40
CA LEU A 61 16.65 -4.56 3.36
C LEU A 61 15.84 -5.85 3.52
N LYS A 62 14.57 -5.86 3.10
CA LYS A 62 13.61 -6.98 2.91
C LYS A 62 12.19 -6.51 3.23
N ALA A 63 11.22 -6.92 2.42
CA ALA A 63 9.80 -6.83 2.76
C ALA A 63 9.35 -8.20 3.28
N LYS A 64 8.63 -8.23 4.41
CA LYS A 64 8.00 -9.42 4.96
C LYS A 64 6.52 -9.14 5.09
N ILE A 65 5.67 -10.03 4.65
CA ILE A 65 4.23 -9.76 4.68
C ILE A 65 3.65 -10.43 5.94
N LEU A 66 2.95 -9.67 6.79
CA LEU A 66 2.53 -10.11 8.14
C LEU A 66 1.19 -10.86 8.14
N ARG A 67 1.03 -11.79 9.09
CA ARG A 67 -0.12 -12.69 9.23
C ARG A 67 -1.25 -12.09 10.08
N LYS A 68 -2.51 -12.43 9.77
CA LYS A 68 -3.65 -12.32 10.70
C LYS A 68 -4.42 -13.66 10.73
N PHE A 69 -5.02 -13.96 11.88
CA PHE A 69 -5.45 -15.30 12.33
C PHE A 69 -6.64 -15.89 11.55
N LEU A 70 -6.38 -16.69 10.52
CA LEU A 70 -7.31 -17.69 9.95
C LEU A 70 -6.49 -18.81 9.27
N LYS A 71 -6.70 -20.10 9.62
CA LYS A 71 -5.88 -21.22 9.12
C LYS A 71 -5.96 -21.41 7.59
N MET A 72 -7.16 -21.30 7.00
CA MET A 72 -7.33 -21.38 5.55
C MET A 72 -6.70 -20.20 4.81
N TYR A 73 -6.78 -19.01 5.41
CA TYR A 73 -6.12 -17.82 4.90
C TYR A 73 -4.60 -18.02 4.86
N ASP A 74 -4.00 -18.67 5.85
CA ASP A 74 -2.57 -18.93 5.89
C ASP A 74 -2.14 -19.89 4.76
N LEU A 75 -2.94 -20.91 4.45
CA LEU A 75 -2.67 -21.81 3.32
C LEU A 75 -2.65 -21.04 1.99
N ILE A 76 -3.73 -20.30 1.70
CA ILE A 76 -3.88 -19.55 0.44
C ILE A 76 -2.79 -18.46 0.32
N SER A 77 -2.49 -17.77 1.42
CA SER A 77 -1.52 -16.68 1.46
C SER A 77 -0.06 -17.14 1.59
N THR A 78 0.18 -18.45 1.76
CA THR A 78 1.50 -19.07 1.61
C THR A 78 1.79 -19.36 0.14
N ILE A 79 0.78 -19.82 -0.60
CA ILE A 79 0.89 -20.06 -2.05
C ILE A 79 1.00 -18.73 -2.81
N VAL A 80 0.22 -17.73 -2.42
CA VAL A 80 0.23 -16.41 -3.06
C VAL A 80 0.49 -15.33 -2.00
N PRO A 81 1.78 -14.97 -1.75
CA PRO A 81 2.16 -14.02 -0.70
C PRO A 81 1.49 -12.65 -0.82
N ASN A 82 1.17 -12.23 -2.05
CA ASN A 82 0.49 -10.96 -2.32
C ASN A 82 -0.93 -10.89 -1.75
N LEU A 83 -1.53 -12.02 -1.34
CA LEU A 83 -2.88 -12.05 -0.76
C LEU A 83 -2.93 -11.69 0.73
N ARG A 84 -1.77 -11.47 1.36
CA ARG A 84 -1.69 -11.16 2.79
C ARG A 84 -2.12 -9.71 3.09
N ASP A 85 -2.60 -9.47 4.31
CA ASP A 85 -3.29 -8.22 4.66
C ASP A 85 -2.36 -7.03 4.87
N THR A 86 -1.12 -7.28 5.30
CA THR A 86 -0.20 -6.24 5.77
C THR A 86 1.17 -6.40 5.17
N ILE A 87 1.66 -5.35 4.51
CA ILE A 87 3.03 -5.27 4.05
C ILE A 87 3.88 -4.72 5.20
N LEU A 88 4.87 -5.49 5.65
CA LEU A 88 5.90 -5.02 6.57
C LEU A 88 7.20 -4.88 5.78
N THR A 89 7.92 -3.79 5.92
CA THR A 89 9.24 -3.69 5.32
C THR A 89 10.25 -3.01 6.22
N PHE A 90 11.46 -3.58 6.22
CA PHE A 90 12.62 -3.00 6.85
C PHE A 90 13.45 -2.31 5.77
N ARG A 91 13.85 -1.08 6.07
CA ARG A 91 14.62 -0.23 5.17
C ARG A 91 15.63 0.61 5.94
N ARG A 92 16.78 0.87 5.33
CA ARG A 92 17.78 1.81 5.84
C ARG A 92 17.58 3.15 5.13
N ARG A 93 17.44 4.21 5.92
CA ARG A 93 17.53 5.57 5.39
C ARG A 93 19.02 5.90 5.25
N PRO A 94 19.50 6.36 4.07
CA PRO A 94 20.89 6.78 3.93
C PRO A 94 21.15 8.05 4.76
N GLU A 95 22.40 8.27 5.16
CA GLU A 95 22.79 9.42 6.00
C GLU A 95 22.60 10.76 5.27
N SER A 96 22.73 10.78 3.95
CA SER A 96 22.52 11.95 3.08
C SER A 96 21.06 12.14 2.64
N TRP A 97 20.10 11.41 3.21
CA TRP A 97 18.71 11.47 2.77
C TRP A 97 18.09 12.84 3.02
N LYS A 98 17.46 13.41 1.99
CA LYS A 98 16.61 14.60 2.09
C LYS A 98 15.23 14.28 1.50
N PRO A 99 14.14 14.86 2.05
CA PRO A 99 12.84 14.73 1.43
C PRO A 99 12.91 15.30 0.00
N LEU A 100 12.35 14.58 -0.97
CA LEU A 100 12.13 15.16 -2.29
C LEU A 100 11.12 16.30 -2.14
N ASP A 101 11.43 17.43 -2.76
CA ASP A 101 10.45 18.49 -2.97
C ASP A 101 9.33 17.96 -3.89
N ASP A 102 8.08 18.27 -3.56
CA ASP A 102 6.89 17.82 -4.32
C ASP A 102 6.98 18.22 -5.81
N LEU A 103 7.55 19.39 -6.11
CA LEU A 103 7.74 19.86 -7.48
C LEU A 103 8.76 19.03 -8.25
N ILE A 104 9.80 18.52 -7.57
CA ILE A 104 10.82 17.66 -8.15
C ILE A 104 10.27 16.25 -8.34
N ALA A 105 9.51 15.74 -7.36
CA ALA A 105 8.84 14.44 -7.46
C ALA A 105 7.86 14.40 -8.65
N PHE A 106 7.06 15.45 -8.84
CA PHE A 106 6.15 15.57 -10.00
C PHE A 106 6.90 15.67 -11.34
N LYS A 107 8.02 16.40 -11.39
CA LYS A 107 8.84 16.48 -12.61
C LYS A 107 9.52 15.15 -12.95
N ASN A 108 9.91 14.37 -11.95
CA ASN A 108 10.55 13.07 -12.15
C ASN A 108 9.55 11.96 -12.48
N SER A 109 8.28 12.11 -12.07
CA SER A 109 7.23 11.14 -12.36
C SER A 109 6.71 11.19 -13.80
N LYS A 110 7.30 12.04 -14.66
CA LYS A 110 6.92 12.28 -16.08
C LYS A 110 6.07 11.14 -16.60
N ILE A 111 4.77 11.41 -16.47
CA ILE A 111 3.68 10.56 -16.91
C ILE A 111 3.98 10.20 -18.34
N THR A 112 4.25 8.92 -18.59
CA THR A 112 3.96 8.25 -19.85
C THR A 112 2.55 8.69 -20.21
N THR A 113 2.44 9.71 -21.05
CA THR A 113 1.15 10.23 -21.48
C THR A 113 0.60 9.11 -22.33
N ILE A 114 -0.28 8.30 -21.75
CA ILE A 114 -1.03 7.30 -22.49
C ILE A 114 -1.91 8.14 -23.42
N ASN A 115 -1.48 8.26 -24.66
CA ASN A 115 -2.33 8.75 -25.73
C ASN A 115 -3.48 7.77 -25.83
N TRP A 116 -4.68 8.24 -25.47
CA TRP A 116 -5.93 7.54 -25.74
C TRP A 116 -6.19 7.45 -27.23
#